data_AF-A0A7X6AQJ9-F1
#
_entry.id   AF-A0A7X6AQJ9-F1
#
_cell.length_a   1.000
_cell.length_b   1.000
_cell.length_c   1.000
_cell.angle_alpha   90.00
_cell.angle_beta   90.00
_cell.angle_gamma   90.00
#
_symmetry.space_group_name_H-M   'P 1'
#
loop_
_entity.id
_entity.type
_entity.pdbx_description
1 polymer ?
#
loop_
_entity_poly.entity_id
_entity_poly.type
_entity_poly.pdbx_seq_one_letter_code
_entity_poly.pdbx_strand_id
1 'polypeptide(L)' 'LAAVPSLEAHPLPLMLDAGVTVTIGSDDPPFFHTDLLSDYAHAWALADLDHDGLADLAVNSLVESFAPTERVAAWLDAMP' A
#
# COMPACT_ATOMS: atom_id res chain seq x y z
N LEU A 1 -7.86 -7.76 -16.27
CA LEU A 1 -9.03 -7.31 -15.49
C LEU A 1 -9.02 -5.78 -15.54
N ALA A 2 -10.07 -5.13 -16.06
CA ALA A 2 -10.14 -3.66 -16.19
C ALA A 2 -10.98 -3.09 -15.03
N ALA A 3 -10.51 -3.30 -13.78
CA ALA A 3 -11.26 -2.94 -12.57
C ALA A 3 -11.50 -1.43 -12.45
N VAL A 4 -10.56 -0.64 -12.99
CA VAL A 4 -10.64 0.81 -13.18
C VAL A 4 -10.33 1.14 -14.64
N PRO A 5 -10.88 2.26 -15.19
CA PRO A 5 -10.71 2.59 -16.60
C PRO A 5 -9.29 3.08 -16.96
N SER A 6 -8.53 3.58 -16.00
CA SER A 6 -7.11 3.93 -16.12
C SER A 6 -6.47 3.99 -14.73
N LEU A 7 -5.14 4.10 -14.66
CA LEU A 7 -4.43 4.25 -13.38
C LEU A 7 -4.80 5.57 -12.70
N GLU A 8 -4.95 6.65 -13.46
CA GLU A 8 -5.33 7.99 -12.96
C GLU A 8 -6.75 8.02 -12.37
N ALA A 9 -7.61 7.10 -12.81
CA ALA A 9 -8.96 6.95 -12.29
C ALA A 9 -9.04 6.04 -11.06
N HIS A 10 -7.91 5.55 -10.54
CA HIS A 10 -7.87 4.65 -9.40
C HIS A 10 -8.28 5.39 -8.12
N PRO A 11 -9.15 4.81 -7.27
CA PRO A 11 -9.76 5.52 -6.12
C PRO A 11 -8.82 5.71 -4.92
N LEU A 12 -7.53 5.39 -5.06
CA LEU A 12 -6.58 5.42 -3.94
C LEU A 12 -6.49 6.80 -3.27
N PRO A 13 -6.35 7.92 -4.01
CA PRO A 13 -6.31 9.24 -3.38
C PRO A 13 -7.57 9.54 -2.56
N LEU A 14 -8.75 9.20 -3.11
CA LEU A 14 -10.03 9.41 -2.42
C LEU A 14 -10.18 8.55 -1.16
N MET A 15 -9.65 7.33 -1.17
CA MET A 15 -9.63 6.46 -0.01
C MET A 15 -8.75 7.03 1.10
N LEU A 16 -7.55 7.51 0.75
CA LEU A 16 -6.62 8.11 1.70
C LEU A 16 -7.16 9.43 2.26
N ASP A 17 -7.71 10.31 1.42
CA ASP A 17 -8.37 11.55 1.84
C ASP A 17 -9.55 11.31 2.79
N ALA A 18 -10.25 10.19 2.61
CA ALA A 18 -11.36 9.77 3.47
C ALA A 18 -10.90 9.08 4.78
N GLY A 19 -9.59 8.89 4.99
CA GLY A 19 -9.04 8.22 6.16
C GLY A 19 -9.26 6.70 6.16
N VAL A 20 -9.45 6.09 4.99
CA VAL A 20 -9.56 4.63 4.86
C VAL A 20 -8.18 4.02 5.08
N THR A 21 -8.09 3.02 5.95
CA THR A 21 -6.88 2.20 6.10
C THR A 21 -6.64 1.40 4.82
N VAL A 22 -5.52 1.66 4.15
CA VAL A 22 -5.15 1.02 2.88
C VAL A 22 -3.83 0.28 3.03
N THR A 23 -3.74 -0.89 2.40
CA THR A 23 -2.51 -1.66 2.20
C THR A 23 -2.25 -1.84 0.70
N ILE A 24 -0.98 -1.96 0.31
CA ILE A 24 -0.57 -2.19 -1.09
C ILE A 24 -0.11 -3.65 -1.24
N GLY A 25 -0.62 -4.32 -2.27
CA GLY A 25 -0.24 -5.68 -2.63
C GLY A 25 -0.28 -5.89 -4.14
N SER A 26 0.53 -6.81 -4.63
CA SER A 26 0.79 -7.03 -6.06
C SER A 26 -0.13 -8.05 -6.74
N ASP A 27 -1.02 -8.68 -5.97
CA ASP A 27 -1.92 -9.75 -6.42
C ASP A 27 -1.17 -10.95 -7.04
N ASP A 28 -1.05 -10.98 -8.38
CA ASP A 28 -0.31 -11.99 -9.15
C ASP A 28 0.84 -11.35 -9.98
N PRO A 29 2.01 -11.08 -9.38
CA PRO A 29 3.13 -10.41 -10.06
C PRO A 29 3.54 -11.02 -11.41
N PRO A 30 3.64 -12.36 -11.57
CA PRO A 30 4.01 -12.96 -12.84
C PRO A 30 2.97 -12.76 -13.95
N PHE A 31 1.69 -12.66 -13.57
CA PHE A 31 0.60 -12.46 -14.51
C PHE A 31 0.53 -11.00 -14.99
N PHE A 32 0.76 -10.05 -14.09
CA PHE A 32 0.73 -8.62 -14.40
C PHE A 32 2.08 -8.05 -14.83
N HIS A 33 3.16 -8.84 -14.76
CA HIS A 33 4.53 -8.40 -15.02
C HIS A 33 4.93 -7.17 -14.17
N THR A 34 4.52 -7.18 -12.89
CA THR A 34 4.80 -6.12 -11.91
C THR A 34 5.62 -6.69 -10.74
N ASP A 35 5.98 -5.82 -9.81
CA ASP A 35 6.46 -6.16 -8.47
C ASP A 35 5.91 -5.18 -7.43
N LEU A 36 6.05 -5.54 -6.15
CA LEU A 36 5.50 -4.73 -5.06
C LEU A 36 6.09 -3.31 -5.04
N LEU A 37 7.37 -3.15 -5.39
CA LEU A 37 8.00 -1.83 -5.41
C LEU A 37 7.37 -0.92 -6.48
N SER A 38 7.07 -1.47 -7.65
CA SER A 38 6.37 -0.78 -8.73
C SER A 38 4.96 -0.38 -8.31
N ASP A 39 4.25 -1.23 -7.56
CA ASP A 39 2.92 -0.92 -7.02
C ASP A 39 2.97 0.23 -6.00
N TYR A 40 4.01 0.27 -5.15
CA TYR A 40 4.26 1.43 -4.26
C TYR A 40 4.62 2.70 -5.04
N ALA A 41 5.40 2.59 -6.13
CA ALA A 41 5.72 3.74 -6.97
C ALA A 41 4.48 4.32 -7.66
N HIS A 42 3.52 3.47 -8.07
CA HIS A 42 2.22 3.94 -8.55
C HIS A 42 1.43 4.64 -7.44
N ALA A 43 1.38 4.07 -6.23
CA ALA A 43 0.71 4.71 -5.09
C ALA A 43 1.30 6.09 -4.77
N TRP A 44 2.63 6.19 -4.76
CA TRP A 44 3.37 7.44 -4.60
C TRP A 44 2.92 8.50 -5.62
N ALA A 45 3.02 8.18 -6.91
CA ALA A 45 2.71 9.12 -7.97
C ALA A 45 1.22 9.49 -8.04
N LEU A 46 0.33 8.53 -7.78
CA LEU A 46 -1.11 8.71 -7.93
C LEU A 46 -1.72 9.56 -6.81
N ALA A 47 -1.25 9.38 -5.58
CA ALA A 47 -1.78 10.06 -4.40
C ALA A 47 -0.87 11.19 -3.88
N ASP A 48 0.14 11.60 -4.66
CA ASP A 48 1.11 12.66 -4.31
C ASP A 48 1.70 12.46 -2.90
N LEU A 49 2.03 11.20 -2.58
CA LEU A 49 2.54 10.85 -1.26
C LEU A 49 3.96 11.35 -1.06
N ASP A 50 4.30 11.66 0.19
CA ASP A 50 5.68 11.79 0.60
C ASP A 50 6.19 10.47 1.23
N HIS A 51 7.37 10.53 1.82
CA HIS A 51 7.97 9.38 2.47
C HIS A 51 7.13 8.88 3.66
N ASP A 52 6.49 9.78 4.39
CA ASP A 52 5.68 9.43 5.55
C ASP A 52 4.38 8.75 5.10
N GLY A 53 3.73 9.24 4.04
CA GLY A 53 2.58 8.57 3.44
C GLY A 53 2.88 7.17 2.91
N LEU A 54 4.07 6.95 2.33
CA LEU A 54 4.52 5.61 1.93
C LEU A 54 4.81 4.72 3.14
N ALA A 55 5.39 5.27 4.21
CA ALA A 55 5.63 4.56 5.46
C ALA A 55 4.30 4.13 6.11
N ASP A 56 3.28 4.99 6.10
CA ASP A 56 1.95 4.68 6.63
C ASP A 56 1.30 3.50 5.89
N LEU A 57 1.40 3.44 4.55
CA LEU A 57 0.92 2.29 3.77
C LEU A 57 1.62 0.99 4.17
N ALA A 58 2.94 1.05 4.41
CA ALA A 58 3.71 -0.11 4.86
C ALA A 58 3.34 -0.51 6.28
N VAL A 59 3.20 0.44 7.21
CA VAL A 59 2.78 0.21 8.59
C VAL A 59 1.39 -0.42 8.63
N ASN A 60 0.43 0.09 7.85
CA ASN A 60 -0.92 -0.48 7.74
C ASN A 60 -0.87 -1.97 7.35
N SER A 61 0.04 -2.37 6.46
CA SER A 61 0.17 -3.77 6.05
C SER A 61 0.62 -4.70 7.18
N LEU A 62 1.34 -4.18 8.17
CA LEU A 62 1.76 -4.92 9.36
C LEU A 62 0.65 -4.93 10.41
N VAL A 63 0.07 -3.77 10.70
CA VAL A 63 -0.96 -3.58 11.73
C VAL A 63 -2.23 -4.36 11.40
N GLU A 64 -2.66 -4.35 10.15
CA GLU A 64 -3.87 -5.05 9.69
C GLU A 64 -3.60 -6.50 9.24
N SER A 65 -2.40 -7.02 9.48
CA SER A 65 -2.06 -8.41 9.18
C SER A 65 -2.72 -9.37 10.16
N PHE A 66 -2.83 -10.64 9.78
CA PHE A 66 -3.23 -11.72 10.69
C PHE A 66 -2.08 -12.26 11.55
N ALA A 67 -0.94 -11.54 11.64
CA ALA A 67 0.16 -11.94 12.49
C ALA A 67 -0.18 -11.75 13.97
N PRO A 68 0.44 -12.51 14.89
CA PRO A 68 0.32 -12.25 16.32
C PRO A 68 0.75 -10.83 16.68
N THR A 69 0.08 -10.21 17.64
CA THR A 69 0.33 -8.80 18.01
C THR A 69 1.77 -8.56 18.46
N GLU A 70 2.40 -9.52 19.15
CA GLU A 70 3.81 -9.44 19.54
C GLU A 70 4.76 -9.42 18.34
N ARG A 71 4.38 -10.06 17.23
CA ARG A 71 5.15 -10.04 15.99
C ARG A 71 5.03 -8.70 15.30
N VAL A 72 3.82 -8.15 15.23
CA VAL A 72 3.57 -6.82 14.65
C VAL A 72 4.36 -5.77 15.41
N ALA A 73 4.29 -5.77 16.74
CA ALA A 73 5.06 -4.84 17.57
C ALA A 73 6.57 -4.91 17.31
N ALA A 74 7.13 -6.13 17.25
CA ALA A 74 8.55 -6.32 16.97
C ALA A 74 8.97 -5.83 15.57
N TRP A 75 8.10 -5.91 14.56
CA TRP A 75 8.39 -5.35 13.24
C TRP A 75 8.35 -3.82 13.25
N LEU A 76 7.34 -3.22 13.88
CA LEU A 76 7.23 -1.76 13.99
C LEU A 76 8.41 -1.16 14.75
N ASP A 77 8.86 -1.79 15.85
CA ASP A 77 10.04 -1.34 16.61
C ASP A 77 11.35 -1.42 15.80
N ALA A 78 11.38 -2.27 14.77
CA ALA A 78 12.55 -2.45 13.91
C ALA A 78 12.52 -1.57 12.65
N MET A 79 11.44 -0.80 12.42
CA MET A 79 11.36 0.13 11.30
C MET A 79 12.26 1.36 11.55
N PRO A 80 12.96 1.86 10.51
CA PRO A 80 13.90 2.97 10.63
C PRO A 80 13.22 4.33 10.81
#